data_AF-A0A7S3IGI4-F1
#
_entry.id   AF-A0A7S3IGI4-F1
#
_cell.length_a   1.000
_cell.length_b   1.000
_cell.length_c   1.000
_cell.angle_alpha   90.00
_cell.angle_beta   90.00
_cell.angle_gamma   90.00
#
_symmetry.space_group_name_H-M   'P 1'
#
loop_
_entity.id
_entity.type
_entity.pdbx_description
1 polymer ?
#
loop_
_entity_poly.entity_id
_entity_poly.type
_entity_poly.pdbx_seq_one_letter_code
_entity_poly.pdbx_strand_id
1 'polypeptide(L)'
;MEDCNFSIQHICLKIECLMKAFKFAEADKFSATIMKRPSELSNHPKFLYWRGRTLIYNGNETLGKKFFQQALNFDPDLKECQVYMKLIKKSANQKEEVAAAFKEGKFAEAIEQYKECLELDPLNANFNSQ
;
A
#
# COMPACT_ATOMS: atom_id res chain seq x y z
N MET A 1 -20.91 2.73 25.03
CA MET A 1 -21.04 2.70 23.55
C MET A 1 -19.87 3.38 22.83
N GLU A 2 -18.87 3.91 23.55
CA GLU A 2 -17.67 4.55 22.97
C GLU A 2 -16.56 3.56 22.56
N ASP A 3 -16.56 2.33 23.12
CA ASP A 3 -15.54 1.31 22.80
C ASP A 3 -15.67 0.70 21.39
N CYS A 4 -16.84 0.81 20.76
CA CYS A 4 -17.08 0.22 19.43
C CYS A 4 -16.36 0.99 18.30
N ASN A 5 -16.17 2.32 18.47
CA ASN A 5 -15.49 3.19 17.50
C ASN A 5 -13.98 2.97 17.39
N PHE A 6 -13.40 2.18 18.30
CA PHE A 6 -11.96 1.86 18.33
C PHE A 6 -11.66 0.40 18.05
N SER A 7 -12.65 -0.37 17.57
CA SER A 7 -12.38 -1.73 17.11
C SER A 7 -11.43 -1.68 15.91
N ILE A 8 -10.55 -2.68 15.82
CA ILE A 8 -9.57 -2.79 14.74
C ILE A 8 -10.22 -2.76 13.35
N GLN A 9 -11.43 -3.30 13.25
CA GLN A 9 -12.22 -3.34 12.02
C GLN A 9 -12.61 -1.93 11.57
N HIS A 10 -13.16 -1.10 12.47
CA HIS A 10 -13.54 0.29 12.15
C HIS A 10 -12.32 1.15 11.78
N ILE A 11 -11.20 0.96 12.48
CA ILE A 11 -9.94 1.65 12.18
C ILE A 11 -9.47 1.30 10.76
N CYS A 12 -9.40 0.01 10.44
CA CYS A 12 -8.96 -0.46 9.12
C CYS A 12 -9.90 0.02 8.01
N LEU A 13 -11.22 -0.05 8.23
CA LEU A 13 -12.22 0.40 7.27
C LEU A 13 -12.10 1.89 6.99
N LYS A 14 -11.89 2.70 8.03
CA LYS A 14 -11.68 4.15 7.85
C LYS A 14 -10.42 4.45 7.04
N ILE A 15 -9.31 3.74 7.29
CA ILE A 15 -8.09 3.90 6.48
C ILE A 15 -8.39 3.51 5.03
N GLU A 16 -9.01 2.36 4.79
CA GLU A 16 -9.38 1.90 3.45
C GLU A 16 -10.25 2.93 2.69
N CYS A 17 -11.28 3.50 3.35
CA CYS A 17 -12.11 4.54 2.76
C CYS A 17 -11.31 5.79 2.38
N LEU A 18 -10.41 6.25 3.26
CA LEU A 18 -9.54 7.39 2.95
C LEU A 18 -8.62 7.10 1.77
N MET A 19 -8.07 5.88 1.70
CA MET A 19 -7.22 5.43 0.58
C MET A 19 -8.00 5.40 -0.74
N LYS A 20 -9.22 4.85 -0.75
CA LYS A 20 -10.10 4.83 -1.93
C LYS A 20 -10.60 6.21 -2.35
N ALA A 21 -10.65 7.15 -1.41
CA ALA A 21 -10.95 8.55 -1.68
C ALA A 21 -9.71 9.37 -2.08
N PHE A 22 -8.54 8.74 -2.28
CA PHE A 22 -7.26 9.39 -2.61
C PHE A 22 -6.77 10.40 -1.57
N LYS A 23 -7.29 10.32 -0.34
CA LYS A 23 -6.93 11.19 0.79
C LYS A 23 -5.73 10.63 1.55
N PHE A 24 -4.62 10.41 0.86
CA PHE A 24 -3.45 9.71 1.41
C PHE A 24 -2.82 10.43 2.61
N ALA A 25 -2.73 11.76 2.56
CA ALA A 25 -2.22 12.56 3.69
C ALA A 25 -3.13 12.45 4.93
N GLU A 26 -4.46 12.43 4.73
CA GLU A 26 -5.41 12.23 5.84
C GLU A 26 -5.30 10.80 6.40
N ALA A 27 -5.16 9.79 5.53
CA ALA A 27 -4.94 8.40 5.92
C ALA A 27 -3.63 8.24 6.71
N ASP A 28 -2.55 8.90 6.28
CA ASP A 28 -1.25 8.87 6.95
C ASP A 28 -1.34 9.50 8.34
N LYS A 29 -1.93 10.70 8.43
CA LYS A 29 -2.17 11.38 9.70
C LYS A 29 -3.02 10.51 10.63
N PHE A 30 -4.13 9.96 10.15
CA PHE A 30 -5.03 9.11 10.96
C PHE A 30 -4.30 7.86 11.44
N SER A 31 -3.66 7.10 10.54
CA SER A 31 -2.94 5.88 10.92
C SER A 31 -1.76 6.15 11.87
N ALA A 32 -1.07 7.29 11.74
CA ALA A 32 -0.05 7.72 12.70
C ALA A 32 -0.63 8.04 14.09
N THR A 33 -1.89 8.49 14.20
CA THR A 33 -2.54 8.64 15.53
C THR A 33 -2.82 7.30 16.20
N ILE A 34 -3.11 6.24 15.42
CA ILE A 34 -3.35 4.90 15.94
C ILE A 34 -2.06 4.27 16.44
N MET A 35 -0.91 4.57 15.83
CA MET A 35 0.41 4.11 16.32
C MET A 35 0.74 4.56 17.76
N LYS A 36 0.06 5.60 18.28
CA LYS A 36 0.24 6.09 19.66
C LYS A 36 -0.69 5.42 20.68
N ARG A 37 -1.57 4.53 20.22
CA ARG A 37 -2.55 3.79 21.05
C ARG A 37 -1.90 2.53 21.63
N PRO A 38 -2.61 1.76 22.50
CA PRO A 38 -2.07 0.53 23.07
C PRO A 38 -1.53 -0.44 22.01
N SER A 39 -0.52 -1.20 22.41
CA SER A 39 0.25 -2.09 21.53
C SER A 39 -0.61 -3.12 20.80
N GLU A 40 -1.72 -3.58 21.40
CA GLU A 40 -2.63 -4.52 20.75
C GLU A 40 -3.26 -3.96 19.46
N LEU A 41 -3.55 -2.66 19.41
CA LEU A 41 -4.06 -2.01 18.20
C LEU A 41 -2.93 -1.69 17.22
N SER A 42 -1.83 -1.12 17.71
CA SER A 42 -0.73 -0.67 16.85
C SER A 42 0.06 -1.84 16.24
N ASN A 43 0.07 -3.00 16.89
CA ASN A 43 0.77 -4.20 16.42
C ASN A 43 -0.16 -5.19 15.70
N HIS A 44 -1.46 -4.90 15.60
CA HIS A 44 -2.38 -5.81 14.94
C HIS A 44 -2.00 -5.96 13.44
N PRO A 45 -1.83 -7.19 12.91
CA PRO A 45 -1.35 -7.43 11.55
C PRO A 45 -2.13 -6.67 10.47
N LYS A 46 -3.47 -6.72 10.56
CA LYS A 46 -4.35 -6.00 9.63
C LYS A 46 -4.16 -4.49 9.62
N PHE A 47 -3.91 -3.88 10.79
CA PHE A 47 -3.63 -2.45 10.86
C PHE A 47 -2.24 -2.11 10.32
N LEU A 48 -1.23 -2.92 10.65
CA LEU A 48 0.13 -2.78 10.11
C LEU A 48 0.12 -2.88 8.57
N TYR A 49 -0.69 -3.77 8.01
CA TYR A 49 -0.95 -3.84 6.57
C TYR A 49 -1.51 -2.52 6.02
N TRP A 50 -2.58 -1.99 6.59
CA TRP A 50 -3.15 -0.72 6.11
C TRP A 50 -2.20 0.46 6.31
N ARG A 51 -1.45 0.52 7.42
CA ARG A 51 -0.40 1.51 7.66
C ARG A 51 0.69 1.45 6.58
N GLY A 52 1.13 0.23 6.25
CA GLY A 52 2.12 -0.03 5.20
C GLY A 52 1.65 0.47 3.84
N ARG A 53 0.41 0.17 3.46
CA ARG A 53 -0.21 0.70 2.22
C ARG A 53 -0.22 2.22 2.21
N THR A 54 -0.77 2.84 3.26
CA THR A 54 -0.85 4.30 3.36
C THR A 54 0.49 4.98 3.16
N LEU A 55 1.56 4.45 3.77
CA LEU A 55 2.91 5.00 3.61
C LEU A 55 3.41 4.92 2.18
N ILE A 56 3.14 3.81 1.47
CA ILE A 56 3.57 3.65 0.07
C ILE A 56 2.89 4.68 -0.83
N TYR A 57 1.57 4.85 -0.76
CA TYR A 57 0.88 5.86 -1.57
C TYR A 57 1.18 7.30 -1.13
N ASN A 58 1.61 7.50 0.13
CA ASN A 58 2.11 8.80 0.58
C ASN A 58 3.61 9.02 0.27
N GLY A 59 4.21 8.19 -0.59
CA GLY A 59 5.58 8.35 -1.10
C GLY A 59 6.70 7.76 -0.22
N ASN A 60 6.37 7.13 0.90
CA ASN A 60 7.35 6.53 1.82
C ASN A 60 7.38 5.00 1.68
N GLU A 61 7.83 4.53 0.52
CA GLU A 61 7.80 3.12 0.17
C GLU A 61 8.66 2.25 1.09
N THR A 62 9.86 2.74 1.45
CA THR A 62 10.80 2.03 2.32
C THR A 62 10.20 1.75 3.69
N LEU A 63 9.55 2.74 4.30
CA LEU A 63 8.90 2.55 5.60
C LEU A 63 7.65 1.68 5.48
N GLY A 64 6.87 1.85 4.41
CA GLY A 64 5.69 1.03 4.16
C GLY A 64 6.01 -0.47 4.06
N LYS A 65 7.09 -0.82 3.34
CA LYS A 65 7.59 -2.21 3.27
C LYS A 65 7.99 -2.78 4.63
N LYS A 66 8.57 -1.97 5.53
CA LYS A 66 8.89 -2.40 6.90
C LYS A 66 7.63 -2.77 7.68
N PHE A 67 6.55 -2.00 7.55
CA PHE A 67 5.28 -2.31 8.21
C PHE A 67 4.63 -3.60 7.69
N PHE A 68 4.78 -3.92 6.39
CA PHE A 68 4.34 -5.22 5.90
C PHE A 68 5.17 -6.39 6.41
N GLN A 69 6.50 -6.23 6.53
CA GLN A 69 7.33 -7.24 7.16
C GLN A 69 6.90 -7.47 8.61
N GLN A 70 6.62 -6.40 9.35
CA GLN A 70 6.08 -6.52 10.71
C GLN A 70 4.71 -7.23 10.72
N ALA A 71 3.80 -6.88 9.80
CA ALA A 71 2.50 -7.53 9.70
C ALA A 71 2.63 -9.05 9.48
N LEU A 72 3.52 -9.48 8.57
CA LEU A 72 3.79 -10.89 8.27
C LEU A 72 4.55 -11.60 9.39
N ASN A 73 5.33 -10.88 10.21
CA ASN A 73 5.95 -11.46 11.39
C ASN A 73 4.91 -11.79 12.47
N PHE A 74 3.86 -10.98 12.61
CA PHE A 74 2.76 -11.26 13.53
C PHE A 74 1.75 -12.27 12.97
N ASP A 75 1.47 -12.23 11.67
CA ASP A 75 0.57 -13.17 10.98
C ASP A 75 1.16 -13.54 9.61
N PRO A 76 1.91 -14.65 9.52
CA PRO A 76 2.48 -15.14 8.27
C PRO A 76 1.44 -15.47 7.20
N ASP A 77 0.20 -15.78 7.60
CA ASP A 77 -0.90 -16.21 6.72
C ASP A 77 -1.81 -15.06 6.28
N LEU A 78 -1.44 -13.81 6.57
CA LEU A 78 -2.17 -12.61 6.14
C LEU A 78 -2.14 -12.45 4.61
N LYS A 79 -3.06 -13.14 3.93
CA LYS A 79 -3.14 -13.24 2.45
C LYS A 79 -3.12 -11.89 1.75
N GLU A 80 -3.86 -10.92 2.28
CA GLU A 80 -3.93 -9.56 1.72
C GLU A 80 -2.54 -8.90 1.66
N CYS A 81 -1.74 -9.08 2.70
CA CYS A 81 -0.38 -8.56 2.79
C CYS A 81 0.58 -9.31 1.86
N GLN A 82 0.48 -10.64 1.79
CA GLN A 82 1.29 -11.44 0.87
C GLN A 82 1.03 -11.07 -0.59
N VAL A 83 -0.25 -10.96 -0.98
CA VAL A 83 -0.66 -10.57 -2.34
C VAL A 83 -0.12 -9.18 -2.67
N TYR A 84 -0.28 -8.22 -1.77
CA TYR A 84 0.17 -6.84 -1.99
C TYR A 84 1.71 -6.73 -2.06
N MET A 85 2.45 -7.51 -1.26
CA MET A 85 3.91 -7.53 -1.34
C MET A 85 4.41 -8.09 -2.69
N LYS A 86 3.73 -9.11 -3.23
CA LYS A 86 4.03 -9.63 -4.58
C LYS A 86 3.76 -8.57 -5.64
N LEU A 87 2.65 -7.85 -5.52
CA LEU A 87 2.27 -6.75 -6.40
C LEU A 87 3.34 -5.63 -6.41
N ILE A 88 3.82 -5.18 -5.24
CA ILE A 88 4.86 -4.15 -5.15
C ILE A 88 6.16 -4.60 -5.84
N LYS A 89 6.57 -5.86 -5.61
CA LYS A 89 7.76 -6.41 -6.25
C LYS A 89 7.60 -6.47 -7.77
N LYS A 90 6.45 -6.95 -8.25
CA LYS A 90 6.15 -7.00 -9.68
C LYS A 90 6.18 -5.60 -10.31
N SER A 91 5.55 -4.63 -9.65
CA SER A 91 5.53 -3.24 -10.12
C SER A 91 6.93 -2.63 -10.17
N ALA A 92 7.80 -2.90 -9.19
CA ALA A 92 9.18 -2.44 -9.21
C ALA A 92 9.98 -3.04 -10.37
N ASN A 93 9.90 -4.35 -10.57
CA ASN A 93 10.61 -5.03 -11.66
C ASN A 93 10.15 -4.52 -13.04
N GLN A 94 8.84 -4.39 -13.25
CA GLN A 94 8.33 -3.88 -14.53
C GLN A 94 8.73 -2.42 -14.78
N LYS A 95 8.81 -1.58 -13.75
CA LYS A 95 9.33 -0.20 -13.90
C LYS A 95 10.79 -0.20 -14.36
N GLU A 96 11.60 -1.15 -13.89
CA GLU A 96 12.99 -1.32 -14.35
C GLU A 96 13.07 -1.81 -15.80
N GLU A 97 12.24 -2.78 -16.18
CA GLU A 97 12.15 -3.31 -17.55
C GLU A 97 11.73 -2.22 -18.55
N VAL A 98 10.68 -1.47 -18.21
CA VAL A 98 10.21 -0.31 -18.99
C VAL A 98 11.31 0.73 -19.14
N ALA A 99 12.04 1.05 -18.06
CA ALA A 99 13.14 2.01 -18.11
C ALA A 99 14.30 1.52 -18.98
N ALA A 100 14.56 0.21 -19.02
CA ALA A 100 15.55 -0.39 -19.92
C ALA A 100 15.10 -0.32 -21.38
N ALA A 101 13.86 -0.74 -21.69
CA ALA A 101 13.29 -0.67 -23.04
C ALA A 101 13.25 0.76 -23.59
N PHE A 102 12.93 1.74 -22.74
CA PHE A 102 12.97 3.15 -23.09
C PHE A 102 14.39 3.63 -23.43
N LYS A 103 15.40 3.23 -22.65
CA LYS A 103 16.81 3.55 -22.92
C LYS A 103 17.34 2.90 -24.20
N GLU A 104 16.79 1.74 -24.56
CA GLU A 104 17.12 1.02 -25.81
C GLU A 104 16.39 1.58 -27.05
N GLY A 105 15.52 2.59 -26.88
CA GLY A 105 14.76 3.19 -27.99
C GLY A 105 13.56 2.35 -28.45
N LYS A 106 13.18 1.30 -27.69
CA LYS A 106 12.03 0.44 -27.99
C LYS A 106 10.73 1.05 -27.44
N PHE A 107 10.37 2.23 -27.94
CA PHE A 107 9.27 3.02 -27.38
C PHE A 107 7.91 2.33 -27.45
N ALA A 108 7.61 1.58 -28.51
CA ALA A 108 6.34 0.87 -28.65
C ALA A 108 6.19 -0.25 -27.59
N GLU A 109 7.25 -1.01 -27.36
CA GLU A 109 7.29 -2.07 -26.34
C GLU A 109 7.21 -1.47 -24.93
N ALA A 110 7.96 -0.39 -24.68
CA ALA A 110 7.90 0.34 -23.41
C ALA A 110 6.50 0.88 -23.11
N ILE A 111 5.77 1.38 -24.12
CA ILE A 111 4.39 1.88 -23.95
C ILE A 111 3.43 0.75 -23.58
N GLU A 112 3.51 -0.41 -24.24
CA GLU A 112 2.66 -1.56 -23.90
C GLU A 112 2.96 -2.07 -22.49
N GLN A 113 4.24 -2.23 -22.13
CA GLN A 113 4.63 -2.60 -20.77
C GLN A 113 4.17 -1.56 -19.73
N TYR A 114 4.16 -0.27 -20.08
CA TYR A 114 3.64 0.79 -19.20
C TYR A 114 2.13 0.63 -18.95
N LYS A 115 1.35 0.29 -19.98
CA LYS A 115 -0.10 0.06 -19.84
C LYS A 115 -0.36 -1.11 -18.91
N GLU A 116 0.35 -2.22 -19.08
CA GLU A 116 0.25 -3.37 -18.20
C GLU A 116 0.63 -3.04 -16.75
N CYS A 117 1.63 -2.17 -16.53
CA CYS A 117 2.00 -1.69 -15.20
C CYS A 117 0.85 -0.95 -14.50
N LEU A 118 0.09 -0.15 -15.24
CA LEU A 118 -1.02 0.64 -14.70
C LEU A 118 -2.17 -0.27 -14.24
N GLU A 119 -2.42 -1.39 -14.91
CA GLU A 119 -3.51 -2.31 -14.57
C GLU A 119 -3.24 -3.16 -13.32
N LEU A 120 -1.99 -3.26 -12.87
CA LEU A 120 -1.61 -4.13 -11.75
C LEU A 120 -2.28 -3.77 -10.42
N ASP A 121 -2.62 -2.51 -10.20
CA ASP A 121 -3.25 -2.04 -8.98
C ASP A 121 -4.30 -0.98 -9.31
N PRO A 122 -5.61 -1.29 -9.14
CA PRO A 122 -6.68 -0.34 -9.42
C PRO A 122 -6.58 0.99 -8.66
N LEU A 123 -5.92 1.02 -7.50
CA LEU A 123 -5.67 2.26 -6.77
C LEU A 123 -4.49 3.05 -7.37
N ASN A 124 -3.53 2.37 -8.00
CA ASN A 124 -2.36 2.95 -8.66
C ASN A 124 -2.68 3.40 -10.09
N ALA A 125 -3.56 2.70 -10.80
CA ALA A 125 -4.05 3.06 -12.13
C ALA A 125 -4.64 4.48 -12.15
N ASN A 126 -5.48 4.77 -11.14
CA ASN A 126 -6.12 6.08 -10.95
C ASN A 126 -5.18 7.14 -10.34
N PHE A 127 -4.08 6.71 -9.71
CA PHE A 127 -3.08 7.61 -9.13
C PHE A 127 -2.14 8.18 -10.20
N ASN A 128 -1.70 7.37 -11.15
CA ASN A 128 -0.79 7.79 -12.22
C ASN A 128 -1.49 8.49 -13.40
N SER A 129 -2.82 8.63 -13.36
CA SER A 129 -3.63 9.34 -14.37
C SER A 129 -3.87 10.83 -14.05
N GLN A 130 -3.21 11.38 -13.02
CA GLN A 130 -3.28 12.79 -12.63
C GLN A 130 -1.98 13.53 -12.92
#